data_AF-A0A9P5SB66-F1
#
_entry.id   AF-A0A9P5SB66-F1
#
_cell.length_a   1.000
_cell.length_b   1.000
_cell.length_c   1.000
_cell.angle_alpha   90.00
_cell.angle_beta   90.00
_cell.angle_gamma   90.00
#
_symmetry.space_group_name_H-M   'P 1'
#
loop_
_entity.id
_entity.type
_entity.pdbx_description
1 polymer ?
#
loop_
_entity_poly.entity_id
_entity_poly.type
_entity_poly.pdbx_seq_one_letter_code
_entity_poly.pdbx_strand_id
1 'polypeptide(L)'
;MLLSEVGWRSRVQAVVIDEAHCISTWGPEFRKDYSRIGDLRSRVPRGTAFVAVSATLHGQILQDVKRSLHYASNVTVIGANTDRPNVRYEAQVTNGNINSCYMALETFMDSKKTVV
;
A
#
# COMPACT_ATOMS: atom_id res chain seq x y z
N MET A 1 11.93 -22.82 12.81
CA MET A 1 11.40 -21.69 12.01
C MET A 1 11.14 -22.20 10.60
N LEU A 2 10.04 -21.85 9.92
CA LEU A 2 9.68 -22.43 8.60
C LEU A 2 10.80 -22.37 7.55
N LEU A 3 11.73 -21.40 7.66
CA LEU A 3 12.88 -21.22 6.77
C LEU A 3 14.16 -21.96 7.21
N SER A 4 14.17 -22.59 8.39
CA SER A 4 15.34 -23.33 8.92
C SER A 4 15.37 -24.80 8.49
N GLU A 5 14.30 -25.30 7.87
CA GLU A 5 14.23 -26.69 7.42
C GLU A 5 14.72 -26.88 5.98
N VAL A 6 15.40 -28.00 5.74
CA VAL A 6 15.77 -28.43 4.39
C VAL A 6 14.48 -28.62 3.57
N GLY A 7 14.46 -28.05 2.36
CA GLY A 7 13.31 -28.14 1.46
C GLY A 7 12.16 -27.17 1.74
N TRP A 8 12.31 -26.15 2.59
CA TRP A 8 11.25 -25.15 2.82
C TRP A 8 10.73 -24.51 1.51
N ARG A 9 11.63 -24.30 0.55
CA ARG A 9 11.32 -23.67 -0.75
C ARG A 9 10.25 -24.42 -1.52
N SER A 10 10.29 -25.76 -1.55
CA SER A 10 9.33 -26.56 -2.30
C SER A 10 7.93 -26.56 -1.69
N ARG A 11 7.79 -26.07 -0.44
CA ARG A 11 6.51 -25.97 0.27
C ARG A 11 5.86 -24.59 0.18
N VAL A 12 6.52 -23.61 -0.45
CA VAL A 12 5.98 -22.27 -0.62
C VAL A 12 4.89 -22.30 -1.70
N GLN A 13 3.66 -21.94 -1.31
CA GLN A 13 2.52 -21.87 -2.22
C GLN A 13 2.26 -20.45 -2.72
N ALA A 14 2.54 -19.46 -1.86
CA ALA A 14 2.38 -18.06 -2.17
C ALA A 14 3.44 -17.20 -1.47
N VAL A 15 3.76 -16.08 -2.11
CA VAL A 15 4.52 -14.96 -1.54
C VAL A 15 3.59 -13.75 -1.59
N VAL A 16 3.30 -13.17 -0.42
CA VAL A 16 2.47 -11.98 -0.29
C VAL A 16 3.37 -10.82 0.13
N ILE A 17 3.40 -9.78 -0.68
CA ILE A 17 4.16 -8.55 -0.45
C ILE A 17 3.17 -7.50 0.02
N ASP A 18 3.18 -7.23 1.32
CA ASP A 18 2.45 -6.13 1.91
C ASP A 18 3.19 -4.80 1.69
N GLU A 19 2.46 -3.69 1.70
CA GLU A 19 2.97 -2.35 1.40
C GLU A 19 3.85 -2.27 0.15
N ALA A 20 3.41 -2.94 -0.93
CA ALA A 20 4.17 -2.99 -2.17
C ALA A 20 4.49 -1.61 -2.77
N HIS A 21 3.72 -0.57 -2.42
CA HIS A 21 4.01 0.81 -2.85
C HIS A 21 5.42 1.27 -2.44
N CYS A 22 5.98 0.71 -1.36
CA CYS A 22 7.32 1.05 -0.88
C CYS A 22 8.44 0.78 -1.89
N ILE A 23 8.21 -0.11 -2.86
CA ILE A 23 9.14 -0.37 -3.98
C ILE A 23 9.37 0.90 -4.82
N SER A 24 8.33 1.72 -4.99
CA SER A 24 8.35 2.94 -5.81
C SER A 24 8.53 4.20 -4.96
N THR A 25 7.67 4.40 -3.95
CA THR A 25 7.52 5.69 -3.26
C THR A 25 8.76 6.12 -2.49
N TRP A 26 9.52 5.16 -1.98
CA TRP A 26 10.66 5.45 -1.13
C TRP A 26 12.01 5.11 -1.77
N GLY A 27 11.98 4.58 -3.00
CA GLY A 27 13.17 4.30 -3.80
C GLY A 27 14.22 3.42 -3.09
N PRO A 28 15.48 3.45 -3.56
CA PRO A 28 16.59 2.68 -2.98
C PRO A 28 16.90 3.02 -1.52
N GLU A 29 16.48 4.19 -1.03
CA GLU A 29 16.90 4.73 0.27
C GLU A 29 16.09 4.17 1.45
N PHE A 30 14.89 3.65 1.23
CA PHE A 30 14.05 3.10 2.32
C PHE A 30 14.18 1.60 2.53
N ARG A 31 14.71 0.87 1.53
CA ARG A 31 15.31 -0.48 1.62
C ARG A 31 15.65 -0.98 0.20
N LYS A 32 16.94 -0.97 -0.17
CA LYS A 32 17.42 -1.60 -1.41
C LYS A 32 17.01 -3.06 -1.56
N ASP A 33 16.88 -3.79 -0.45
CA ASP A 33 16.46 -5.19 -0.47
C ASP A 33 15.00 -5.35 -0.88
N TYR A 34 14.14 -4.35 -0.61
CA TYR A 34 12.71 -4.41 -0.94
C TYR A 34 12.47 -4.29 -2.45
N SER A 35 13.25 -3.47 -3.15
CA SER A 35 13.18 -3.35 -4.62
C SER A 35 13.67 -4.61 -5.35
N ARG A 36 14.36 -5.51 -4.63
CA ARG A 36 14.87 -6.79 -5.12
C ARG A 36 14.03 -8.00 -4.72
N ILE A 37 12.87 -7.81 -4.10
CA ILE A 37 11.97 -8.92 -3.72
C ILE A 37 11.58 -9.79 -4.93
N GLY A 38 11.55 -9.21 -6.13
CA GLY A 38 11.36 -9.97 -7.39
C GLY A 38 12.34 -11.13 -7.57
N ASP A 39 13.58 -11.00 -7.07
CA ASP A 39 14.62 -12.04 -7.13
C ASP A 39 14.17 -13.34 -6.44
N LEU A 40 13.25 -13.26 -5.47
CA LEU A 40 12.73 -14.43 -4.75
C LEU A 40 12.03 -15.42 -5.68
N ARG A 41 11.49 -14.97 -6.81
CA ARG A 41 10.87 -15.85 -7.82
C ARG A 41 11.83 -16.92 -8.34
N SER A 42 13.13 -16.63 -8.40
CA SER A 42 14.16 -17.58 -8.81
C SER A 42 14.46 -18.65 -7.74
N ARG A 43 13.99 -18.45 -6.51
CA ARG A 43 14.31 -19.27 -5.33
C ARG A 43 13.13 -20.12 -4.85
N VAL A 44 11.96 -19.98 -5.45
CA VAL A 44 10.73 -20.72 -5.12
C VAL A 44 10.17 -21.42 -6.36
N PRO A 45 9.29 -22.43 -6.22
CA PRO A 45 8.70 -23.12 -7.36
C PRO A 45 8.05 -22.15 -8.36
N ARG A 46 8.19 -22.42 -9.66
CA ARG A 46 7.68 -21.54 -10.74
C ARG A 46 6.17 -21.28 -10.67
N GLY A 47 5.41 -22.21 -10.09
CA GLY A 47 3.95 -22.08 -9.88
C GLY A 47 3.54 -21.31 -8.62
N THR A 48 4.49 -20.79 -7.84
CA THR A 48 4.20 -20.03 -6.61
C THR A 48 3.46 -18.73 -6.97
N ALA A 49 2.32 -18.49 -6.31
CA ALA A 49 1.60 -17.23 -6.47
C ALA A 49 2.39 -16.06 -5.86
N PHE A 50 2.49 -14.94 -6.57
CA PHE A 50 3.04 -13.70 -6.02
C PHE A 50 1.92 -12.69 -6.00
N VAL A 51 1.61 -12.18 -4.82
CA VAL A 51 0.52 -11.23 -4.59
C VAL A 51 1.12 -9.97 -3.98
N ALA A 52 0.93 -8.84 -4.64
CA ALA A 52 1.30 -7.54 -4.10
C ALA A 52 0.04 -6.83 -3.61
N VAL A 53 0.03 -6.40 -2.35
CA VAL A 53 -1.08 -5.67 -1.74
C VAL A 53 -0.58 -4.35 -1.19
N SER A 54 -1.39 -3.30 -1.34
CA SER A 54 -1.19 -2.02 -0.67
C SER A 54 -2.42 -1.13 -0.83
N ALA A 55 -2.60 -0.17 0.08
CA ALA A 55 -3.65 0.83 0.00
C ALA A 55 -3.42 1.83 -1.15
N THR A 56 -2.16 2.13 -1.48
CA THR A 56 -1.77 3.21 -2.42
C THR A 56 -1.03 2.66 -3.65
N LEU A 57 -1.67 1.76 -4.39
CA LEU A 57 -1.08 1.07 -5.54
C LEU A 57 -1.69 1.53 -6.89
N HIS A 58 -1.47 2.78 -7.26
CA HIS A 58 -2.00 3.38 -8.50
C HIS A 58 -0.94 4.08 -9.35
N GLY A 59 -1.27 4.41 -10.60
CA GLY A 59 -0.42 5.19 -11.49
C GLY A 59 0.99 4.61 -11.69
N GLN A 60 2.01 5.44 -11.51
CA GLN A 60 3.41 5.06 -11.68
C GLN A 60 3.86 4.01 -10.65
N ILE A 61 3.36 4.07 -9.41
CA ILE A 61 3.69 3.12 -8.34
C ILE A 61 3.34 1.69 -8.78
N LEU A 62 2.16 1.50 -9.36
CA LEU A 62 1.74 0.19 -9.86
C LEU A 62 2.69 -0.33 -10.96
N GLN A 63 3.17 0.54 -11.85
CA GLN A 63 4.08 0.16 -12.94
C GLN A 63 5.45 -0.24 -12.40
N ASP A 64 5.96 0.49 -11.42
CA ASP A 64 7.25 0.19 -10.78
C ASP A 64 7.18 -1.13 -10.00
N VAL A 65 6.09 -1.37 -9.26
CA VAL A 65 5.84 -2.65 -8.59
C VAL A 65 5.76 -3.80 -9.58
N LYS A 66 5.04 -3.62 -10.70
CA LYS A 66 4.97 -4.63 -11.77
C LYS A 66 6.33 -4.99 -12.33
N ARG A 67 7.16 -3.98 -12.58
CA ARG A 67 8.50 -4.16 -13.12
C ARG A 67 9.44 -4.84 -12.12
N SER A 68 9.49 -4.33 -10.89
CA SER A 68 10.36 -4.85 -9.82
C SER A 68 9.99 -6.28 -9.42
N LEU A 69 8.70 -6.60 -9.34
CA LEU A 69 8.23 -7.95 -9.02
C LEU A 69 8.11 -8.87 -10.24
N HIS A 70 8.61 -8.46 -11.41
CA HIS A 70 8.60 -9.25 -12.66
C HIS A 70 7.23 -9.85 -13.00
N TYR A 71 6.16 -9.08 -12.81
CA TYR A 71 4.82 -9.52 -13.23
C TYR A 71 4.74 -9.55 -14.75
N ALA A 72 4.05 -10.58 -15.28
CA ALA A 72 3.72 -10.63 -16.69
C ALA A 72 2.77 -9.49 -17.08
N SER A 73 2.74 -9.13 -18.37
CA SER A 73 1.89 -8.06 -18.90
C SER A 73 0.40 -8.30 -18.64
N ASN A 74 -0.01 -9.57 -18.56
CA ASN A 74 -1.39 -10.02 -18.30
C ASN A 74 -1.71 -10.22 -16.80
N VAL A 75 -0.88 -9.72 -15.89
CA VAL A 75 -1.16 -9.83 -14.44
C VAL A 75 -2.51 -9.19 -14.10
N THR A 76 -3.30 -9.88 -13.30
CA THR A 76 -4.57 -9.35 -12.78
C THR A 76 -4.28 -8.23 -11.79
N VAL A 77 -4.96 -7.09 -11.98
CA VAL A 77 -4.95 -5.96 -11.05
C VAL A 77 -6.35 -5.79 -10.51
N ILE A 78 -6.49 -5.81 -9.19
CA ILE A 78 -7.77 -5.65 -8.50
C ILE A 78 -7.69 -4.38 -7.67
N GLY A 79 -8.56 -3.41 -7.97
CA GLY A 79 -8.73 -2.19 -7.19
C GLY A 79 -10.04 -2.23 -6.43
N ALA A 80 -10.02 -1.87 -5.15
CA ALA A 80 -11.22 -1.65 -4.37
C ALA A 80 -11.59 -0.17 -4.37
N ASN A 81 -12.89 0.14 -4.30
CA ASN A 81 -13.33 1.50 -4.04
C ASN A 81 -12.98 1.87 -2.59
N THR A 82 -12.38 3.04 -2.40
CA THR A 82 -12.03 3.58 -1.08
C THR A 82 -13.11 4.51 -0.53
N ASP A 83 -14.21 4.72 -1.27
CA ASP A 83 -15.34 5.54 -0.85
C ASP A 83 -15.94 5.03 0.46
N ARG A 84 -16.31 5.99 1.31
CA ARG A 84 -16.96 5.77 2.59
C ARG A 84 -18.23 6.60 2.58
N PRO A 85 -19.37 6.06 2.11
CA PRO A 85 -20.60 6.85 1.94
C PRO A 85 -21.16 7.39 3.27
N ASN A 86 -20.68 6.86 4.39
CA ASN A 86 -20.99 7.32 5.74
C ASN A 86 -20.01 8.40 6.27
N VAL A 87 -19.08 8.88 5.44
CA VAL A 87 -18.12 9.94 5.76
C VAL A 87 -18.45 11.16 4.90
N ARG A 88 -18.77 12.28 5.56
CA ARG A 88 -18.99 13.57 4.90
C ARG A 88 -17.68 14.35 4.84
N TYR A 89 -17.34 14.84 3.65
CA TYR A 89 -16.19 15.72 3.45
C TYR A 89 -16.65 17.18 3.45
N GLU A 90 -16.13 17.99 4.36
CA GLU A 90 -16.36 19.44 4.41
C GLU A 90 -15.03 20.16 4.55
N ALA A 91 -14.93 21.35 3.93
CA ALA A 91 -13.76 22.21 4.03
C ALA A 91 -14.22 23.66 4.20
N GLN A 92 -13.62 24.39 5.13
CA GLN A 92 -13.90 25.80 5.38
C GLN A 92 -12.60 26.59 5.29
N VAL A 93 -12.64 27.71 4.56
CA VAL A 93 -11.52 28.63 4.46
C VAL A 93 -11.41 29.41 5.76
N THR A 94 -10.21 29.46 6.34
CA THR A 94 -9.90 30.27 7.53
C THR A 94 -9.02 31.46 7.15
N ASN A 95 -9.01 32.50 7.98
CA ASN A 95 -8.21 33.70 7.73
C ASN A 95 -6.77 33.56 8.27
N GLY A 96 -6.30 32.33 8.49
CA GLY A 96 -4.95 32.02 8.97
C GLY A 96 -4.69 32.34 10.44
N ASN A 97 -5.65 32.93 11.16
CA ASN A 97 -5.54 33.18 12.60
C ASN A 97 -6.25 32.10 13.41
N ILE A 98 -5.78 31.88 14.64
CA ILE A 98 -6.26 30.80 15.51
C ILE A 98 -7.76 30.89 15.80
N ASN A 99 -8.31 32.09 15.96
CA ASN A 99 -9.74 32.29 16.23
C ASN A 99 -10.59 31.85 15.03
N SER A 100 -10.14 32.12 13.81
CA SER A 100 -10.84 31.67 12.60
C SER A 100 -10.81 30.15 12.42
N CYS A 101 -9.74 29.48 12.86
CA CYS A 101 -9.69 28.02 12.90
C CYS A 101 -10.63 27.45 13.97
N TYR A 102 -10.71 28.06 15.16
CA TYR A 102 -11.64 27.64 16.21
C TYR A 102 -13.09 27.78 15.79
N MET A 103 -13.48 28.92 15.19
CA MET A 103 -14.86 29.09 14.70
C MET A 103 -15.22 28.06 13.61
N ALA A 104 -14.25 27.71 12.75
CA ALA A 104 -14.45 26.65 11.75
C ALA A 104 -14.64 25.28 12.41
N LEU A 105 -13.81 24.94 13.40
CA LEU A 105 -13.96 23.70 14.17
C LEU A 105 -15.30 23.64 14.91
N GLU A 106 -15.73 24.71 15.56
CA GLU A 106 -17.04 24.78 16.22
C GLU A 106 -18.20 24.55 15.24
N THR A 107 -18.07 25.02 14.00
CA THR A 107 -19.07 24.77 12.94
C THR A 107 -19.14 23.28 12.57
N PHE A 108 -18.02 22.56 12.60
CA PHE A 108 -17.97 21.13 12.29
C PHE A 108 -18.29 20.21 13.47
N MET A 109 -18.13 20.69 14.70
CA MET A 109 -18.34 19.93 15.92
C MET A 109 -19.83 19.87 16.29
N ASP A 110 -20.61 19.15 15.49
CA ASP A 110 -21.94 18.71 15.91
C ASP A 110 -21.85 17.39 16.71
N SER A 111 -22.75 17.26 17.67
CA SER A 111 -22.71 16.41 18.86
C SER A 111 -22.02 15.02 18.78
N LYS A 112 -21.04 14.83 19.69
CA LYS A 112 -20.55 13.56 20.27
C LYS A 112 -19.76 12.61 19.35
N LYS A 113 -18.45 12.86 19.32
CA LYS A 113 -17.28 11.97 19.05
C LYS A 113 -16.40 12.55 17.92
N THR A 114 -15.81 13.71 18.19
CA THR A 114 -14.83 14.33 17.29
C THR A 114 -13.42 13.94 17.74
N VAL A 115 -12.58 13.55 16.78
CA VAL A 115 -11.11 13.49 16.95
C VAL A 115 -10.57 14.74 16.26
N VAL A 116 -9.89 15.61 17.02
CA VAL A 116 -9.20 16.81 16.52
C VAL A 116 -7.70 16.56 16.54
#